data_AF-A0A9E2MLJ0-F1
#
_entry.id   AF-A0A9E2MLJ0-F1
#
_cell.length_a   1.000
_cell.length_b   1.000
_cell.length_c   1.000
_cell.angle_alpha   90.00
_cell.angle_beta   90.00
_cell.angle_gamma   90.00
#
_symmetry.space_group_name_H-M   'P 1'
#
loop_
_entity.id
_entity.type
_entity.pdbx_description
1 polymer ?
#
loop_
_entity_poly.entity_id
_entity_poly.type
_entity_poly.pdbx_seq_one_letter_code
_entity_poly.pdbx_strand_id
1 'polypeptide(L)'
;MRKNLTRRQQEFLSQFLDFDREMEEPVHYVTLAEHLGIGKVTAYEMLRLLEDRGLVRSEYHLPGEGRGPGRSTVLFRPTAEATRLLFDLAGGSPEDEDWDIAKEHILQQLREGKAVGYDGLLTDLLARIPEQRSSLIYLTEMITATLLALGALRDSAEASGLAGRLRRIGLPGEIGLSALGGVSVALSMMERVNRRVSTFLLAQSGKYHTKFSQLGEENRRRLSEFAREAAKIVSS
;
A
#
# COMPACT_ATOMS: atom_id res chain seq x y z
N MET A 1 20.34 -10.73 -15.58
CA MET A 1 19.97 -12.17 -15.72
C MET A 1 19.03 -12.52 -14.58
N ARG A 2 17.82 -13.05 -14.86
CA ARG A 2 16.91 -13.54 -13.82
C ARG A 2 17.59 -14.69 -13.07
N LYS A 3 17.89 -14.51 -11.78
CA LYS A 3 18.43 -15.57 -10.92
C LYS A 3 17.25 -16.48 -10.56
N ASN A 4 17.02 -17.54 -11.34
CA ASN A 4 15.89 -18.45 -11.12
C ASN A 4 16.07 -19.20 -9.79
N LEU A 5 15.40 -18.74 -8.73
CA LEU A 5 15.27 -19.48 -7.48
C LEU A 5 14.32 -20.67 -7.68
N THR A 6 14.68 -21.84 -7.14
CA THR A 6 13.74 -22.95 -7.04
C THR A 6 12.64 -22.60 -6.03
N ARG A 7 11.49 -23.28 -6.10
CA ARG A 7 10.38 -23.07 -5.15
C ARG A 7 10.83 -23.16 -3.69
N ARG A 8 11.63 -24.17 -3.35
CA ARG A 8 12.18 -24.35 -2.00
C ARG A 8 13.10 -23.20 -1.56
N GLN A 9 13.84 -22.60 -2.48
CA GLN A 9 14.69 -21.44 -2.20
C GLN A 9 13.86 -20.16 -2.02
N GLN A 10 12.76 -20.01 -2.76
CA GLN A 10 11.82 -18.89 -2.59
C GLN A 10 11.10 -18.99 -1.25
N GLU A 11 10.60 -20.18 -0.89
CA GLU A 11 9.95 -20.45 0.40
C GLU A 11 10.91 -20.15 1.56
N PHE A 12 12.15 -20.64 1.48
CA PHE A 12 13.17 -20.32 2.49
C PHE A 12 13.48 -18.82 2.58
N LEU A 13 13.63 -18.13 1.44
CA LEU A 13 13.90 -16.69 1.41
C LEU A 13 12.76 -15.87 2.03
N SER A 14 11.50 -16.26 1.78
CA SER A 14 10.32 -15.64 2.39
C SER A 14 10.35 -15.78 3.91
N GLN A 15 10.53 -17.00 4.40
CA GLN A 15 10.59 -17.27 5.83
C GLN A 15 11.77 -16.57 6.52
N PHE A 16 12.91 -16.45 5.83
CA PHE A 16 14.05 -15.71 6.33
C PHE A 16 13.77 -14.20 6.45
N LEU A 17 13.10 -13.60 5.48
CA LEU A 17 12.71 -12.18 5.52
C LEU A 17 11.70 -11.89 6.64
N ASP A 18 10.74 -12.80 6.85
CA ASP A 18 9.79 -12.68 7.95
C ASP A 18 10.51 -12.75 9.30
N PHE A 19 11.45 -13.69 9.44
CA PHE A 19 12.25 -13.85 10.66
C PHE A 19 13.20 -12.67 10.93
N ASP A 20 13.84 -12.10 9.91
CA ASP A 20 14.72 -10.92 10.04
C ASP A 20 13.95 -9.68 10.53
N ARG A 21 12.70 -9.50 10.08
CA ARG A 21 11.81 -8.41 10.54
C ARG A 21 11.44 -8.52 12.01
N GLU A 22 11.32 -9.74 12.54
CA GLU A 22 10.99 -9.96 13.96
C GLU A 22 12.19 -9.67 14.89
N MET A 23 13.42 -9.78 14.40
CA MET A 23 14.62 -9.77 15.24
C MET A 23 15.36 -8.43 15.27
N GLU A 24 15.15 -7.52 14.30
CA GLU A 24 15.83 -6.22 14.11
C GLU A 24 17.40 -6.24 14.10
N GLU A 25 18.02 -7.40 14.32
CA GLU A 25 19.46 -7.67 14.37
C GLU A 25 19.89 -8.72 13.33
N PRO A 26 21.16 -8.72 12.86
CA PRO A 26 21.66 -9.73 11.94
C PRO A 26 21.47 -11.17 12.49
N VAL A 27 20.91 -12.04 11.66
CA VAL A 27 20.43 -13.36 12.09
C VAL A 27 21.55 -14.41 12.09
N HIS A 28 21.69 -15.14 13.20
CA HIS A 28 22.55 -16.32 13.24
C HIS A 28 21.84 -17.54 12.64
N TYR A 29 22.54 -18.30 11.78
CA TYR A 29 21.95 -19.43 11.04
C TYR A 29 21.39 -20.53 11.94
N VAL A 30 21.94 -20.70 13.16
CA VAL A 30 21.42 -21.67 14.14
C VAL A 30 20.04 -21.27 14.64
N THR A 31 19.84 -19.99 14.95
CA THR A 31 18.56 -19.46 15.43
C THR A 31 17.50 -19.59 14.34
N LEU A 32 17.87 -19.27 13.10
CA LEU A 32 16.99 -19.47 11.94
C LEU A 32 16.65 -20.96 11.73
N ALA A 33 17.63 -21.86 11.87
CA ALA A 33 17.40 -23.30 11.72
C ALA A 33 16.40 -23.84 12.75
N GLU A 34 16.53 -23.39 14.00
CA GLU A 34 15.65 -23.74 15.10
C GLU A 34 14.22 -23.19 14.88
N HIS A 35 14.10 -21.93 14.44
CA HIS A 35 12.81 -21.32 14.10
C HIS A 35 12.09 -22.04 12.94
N LEU A 36 12.83 -22.41 11.90
CA LEU A 36 12.27 -23.09 10.71
C LEU A 36 12.11 -24.61 10.88
N GLY A 37 12.58 -25.19 11.99
CA GLY A 37 12.53 -26.63 12.22
C GLY A 37 13.39 -27.45 11.23
N ILE A 38 14.50 -26.88 10.75
CA ILE A 38 15.40 -27.51 9.77
C ILE A 38 16.79 -27.77 10.36
N GLY A 39 17.59 -28.60 9.68
CA GLY A 39 18.97 -28.85 10.07
C GLY A 39 19.86 -27.60 9.98
N LYS A 40 20.77 -27.42 10.96
CA LYS A 40 21.73 -26.30 11.02
C LYS A 40 22.59 -26.17 9.75
N VAL A 41 23.03 -27.30 9.21
CA VAL A 41 23.79 -27.36 7.95
C VAL A 41 22.94 -26.86 6.78
N THR A 42 21.68 -27.32 6.68
CA THR A 42 20.74 -26.90 5.64
C THR A 42 20.49 -25.40 5.66
N ALA A 43 20.29 -24.81 6.84
CA ALA A 43 20.09 -23.37 6.98
C ALA A 43 21.32 -22.59 6.53
N TYR A 44 22.51 -23.03 6.96
CA TYR A 44 23.78 -22.40 6.57
C TYR A 44 24.03 -22.47 5.06
N GLU A 45 23.84 -23.64 4.44
CA GLU A 45 24.02 -23.83 3.00
C GLU A 45 23.04 -22.99 2.18
N MET A 46 21.77 -22.91 2.61
CA MET A 46 20.77 -22.11 1.91
C MET A 46 21.08 -20.61 2.00
N LEU A 47 21.54 -20.13 3.16
CA LEU A 47 21.96 -18.73 3.33
C LEU A 47 23.18 -18.40 2.46
N ARG A 48 24.17 -19.28 2.39
CA ARG A 48 25.32 -19.12 1.49
C ARG A 48 24.91 -19.14 0.01
N LEU A 49 24.01 -20.02 -0.38
CA LEU A 49 23.48 -20.05 -1.74
C LEU A 49 22.75 -18.75 -2.11
N LEU A 50 21.97 -18.18 -1.18
CA LEU A 50 21.29 -16.90 -1.38
C LEU A 50 22.27 -15.73 -1.39
N GLU A 51 23.36 -15.81 -0.62
CA GLU A 51 24.46 -14.85 -0.63
C GLU A 51 25.22 -14.85 -1.96
N ASP A 52 25.55 -16.01 -2.52
CA ASP A 52 26.15 -16.14 -3.86
C ASP A 52 25.24 -15.53 -4.95
N ARG A 53 23.93 -15.48 -4.66
CA ARG A 53 22.93 -14.84 -5.51
C ARG A 53 22.69 -13.37 -5.17
N GLY A 54 23.48 -12.77 -4.27
CA GLY A 54 23.36 -11.37 -3.87
C GLY A 54 22.08 -11.02 -3.11
N LEU A 55 21.30 -12.02 -2.70
CA LEU A 55 20.02 -11.83 -1.99
C LEU A 55 20.24 -11.71 -0.49
N VAL A 56 21.31 -12.32 0.03
CA VAL A 56 21.72 -12.28 1.44
C VAL A 56 23.16 -11.76 1.52
N ARG A 57 23.53 -11.16 2.65
CA ARG A 57 24.92 -10.77 2.97
C ARG A 57 25.32 -11.36 4.32
N SER A 58 26.54 -11.87 4.42
CA SER A 58 27.13 -12.25 5.71
C SER A 58 27.87 -11.10 6.39
N GLU A 59 27.77 -11.04 7.70
CA GLU A 59 28.51 -10.15 8.58
C GLU A 59 29.30 -10.99 9.59
N TYR A 60 30.58 -10.68 9.76
CA TYR A 60 31.45 -11.37 10.72
C TYR A 60 31.61 -10.50 11.96
N HIS A 61 31.04 -10.94 13.07
CA HIS A 61 31.14 -10.25 14.35
C HIS A 61 32.24 -10.90 15.18
N LEU A 62 33.17 -10.07 15.66
CA LEU A 62 34.21 -10.49 16.61
C LEU A 62 33.61 -10.55 18.02
N PRO A 63 34.06 -11.47 18.88
CA PRO A 63 33.72 -11.40 20.30
C PRO A 63 34.20 -10.06 20.87
N GLY A 64 33.32 -9.34 21.57
CA GLY A 64 33.67 -8.07 22.23
C GLY A 64 34.86 -8.19 23.20
N GLU A 65 35.51 -7.05 23.47
CA GLU A 65 36.69 -6.95 24.35
C GLU A 65 36.47 -7.72 25.66
N GLY A 66 37.28 -8.78 25.86
CA GLY A 66 37.29 -9.57 27.09
C GLY A 66 36.96 -11.07 26.95
N ARG A 67 36.61 -11.58 25.75
CA ARG A 67 36.31 -13.02 25.56
C ARG A 67 37.24 -13.74 24.57
N GLY A 68 38.50 -13.94 24.97
CA GLY A 68 39.43 -14.97 24.43
C GLY A 68 39.63 -15.03 22.90
N PRO A 69 40.43 -15.99 22.39
CA PRO A 69 40.62 -16.20 20.95
C PRO A 69 39.39 -16.94 20.36
N GLY A 70 38.23 -16.26 20.34
CA GLY A 70 37.00 -16.79 19.77
C GLY A 70 36.97 -16.60 18.24
N ARG A 71 36.57 -17.65 17.52
CA ARG A 71 36.33 -17.57 16.06
C ARG A 71 35.21 -16.57 15.79
N SER A 72 35.35 -15.74 14.76
CA SER A 72 34.33 -14.79 14.33
C SER A 72 32.99 -15.50 14.10
N THR A 73 31.92 -14.94 14.65
CA THR A 73 30.56 -15.44 14.44
C THR A 73 30.02 -14.90 13.13
N VAL A 74 29.45 -15.79 12.29
CA VAL A 74 28.82 -15.39 11.03
C VAL A 74 27.33 -15.15 11.25
N LEU A 75 26.90 -13.95 10.90
CA LEU A 75 25.51 -13.53 10.89
C LEU A 75 25.10 -13.19 9.46
N PHE A 76 23.80 -13.18 9.19
CA PHE A 76 23.26 -12.95 7.87
C PHE A 76 22.17 -11.89 7.90
N ARG A 77 22.10 -11.08 6.85
CA ARG A 77 21.00 -10.14 6.60
C ARG A 77 20.50 -10.23 5.16
N PRO A 78 19.19 -10.07 4.93
CA PRO A 78 18.67 -9.90 3.58
C PRO A 78 19.16 -8.59 2.98
N THR A 79 19.28 -8.57 1.66
CA THR A 79 19.55 -7.34 0.91
C THR A 79 18.25 -6.74 0.37
N ALA A 80 18.28 -5.48 -0.08
CA ALA A 80 17.15 -4.89 -0.79
C ALA A 80 16.77 -5.66 -2.08
N GLU A 81 17.72 -6.40 -2.69
CA GLU A 81 17.43 -7.25 -3.86
C GLU A 81 16.57 -8.46 -3.47
N ALA A 82 16.71 -9.02 -2.27
CA ALA A 82 15.85 -10.11 -1.78
C ALA A 82 14.38 -9.71 -1.66
N THR A 83 14.12 -8.56 -1.05
CA THR A 83 12.75 -8.04 -0.88
C THR A 83 12.11 -7.78 -2.24
N ARG A 84 12.84 -7.13 -3.16
CA ARG A 84 12.37 -6.86 -4.53
C ARG A 84 12.08 -8.14 -5.31
N LEU A 85 12.95 -9.16 -5.20
CA LEU A 85 12.78 -10.41 -5.93
C LEU A 85 11.54 -11.18 -5.48
N LEU A 86 11.25 -11.27 -4.17
CA LEU A 86 10.03 -11.92 -3.70
C LEU A 86 8.78 -11.16 -4.11
N PHE A 87 8.85 -9.84 -4.08
CA PHE A 87 7.76 -8.98 -4.49
C PHE A 87 7.44 -9.14 -5.99
N ASP A 88 8.46 -9.13 -6.85
CA ASP A 88 8.33 -9.43 -8.29
C ASP A 88 7.79 -10.87 -8.54
N LEU A 89 8.24 -11.85 -7.74
CA LEU A 89 7.79 -13.26 -7.85
C LEU A 89 6.35 -13.46 -7.37
N ALA A 90 5.89 -12.66 -6.42
CA ALA A 90 4.49 -12.60 -5.97
C ALA A 90 3.59 -11.85 -6.97
N GLY A 91 4.15 -11.32 -8.06
CA GLY A 91 3.43 -10.55 -9.07
C GLY A 91 3.19 -9.09 -8.69
N GLY A 92 3.86 -8.58 -7.65
CA GLY A 92 3.85 -7.17 -7.27
C GLY A 92 4.73 -6.34 -8.20
N SER A 93 4.21 -5.22 -8.68
CA SER A 93 4.98 -4.14 -9.32
C SER A 93 5.34 -3.08 -8.28
N PRO A 94 6.46 -2.36 -8.36
CA PRO A 94 6.81 -1.34 -7.35
C PRO A 94 5.70 -0.31 -7.10
N GLU A 95 4.85 -0.09 -8.11
CA GLU A 95 3.62 0.72 -8.00
C GLU A 95 2.57 0.14 -7.02
N ASP A 96 2.61 -1.16 -6.74
CA ASP A 96 1.72 -1.86 -5.80
C ASP A 96 2.15 -1.69 -4.34
N GLU A 97 3.45 -1.69 -4.04
CA GLU A 97 3.98 -1.42 -2.69
C GLU A 97 3.78 0.05 -2.32
N ASP A 98 4.08 0.96 -3.25
CA ASP A 98 3.80 2.38 -3.12
C ASP A 98 2.30 2.64 -2.93
N TRP A 99 1.43 1.86 -3.58
CA TRP A 99 -0.01 1.98 -3.42
C TRP A 99 -0.50 1.48 -2.06
N ASP A 100 -0.02 0.33 -1.57
CA ASP A 100 -0.44 -0.18 -0.26
C ASP A 100 -0.05 0.80 0.86
N ILE A 101 1.14 1.41 0.77
CA ILE A 101 1.58 2.47 1.69
C ILE A 101 0.67 3.70 1.59
N ALA A 102 0.39 4.19 0.36
CA ALA A 102 -0.47 5.34 0.15
C ALA A 102 -1.91 5.09 0.63
N LYS A 103 -2.43 3.88 0.40
CA LYS A 103 -3.74 3.42 0.85
C LYS A 103 -3.84 3.47 2.37
N GLU A 104 -2.92 2.83 3.09
CA GLU A 104 -2.95 2.80 4.56
C GLU A 104 -2.81 4.20 5.15
N HIS A 105 -1.91 5.02 4.59
CA HIS A 105 -1.78 6.41 5.02
C HIS A 105 -3.09 7.20 4.86
N ILE A 106 -3.77 7.08 3.72
CA ILE A 106 -5.07 7.74 3.50
C ILE A 106 -6.14 7.21 4.46
N LEU A 107 -6.22 5.89 4.66
CA LEU A 107 -7.21 5.31 5.58
C LEU A 107 -6.97 5.78 7.02
N GLN A 108 -5.72 5.90 7.44
CA GLN A 108 -5.36 6.43 8.74
C GLN A 108 -5.78 7.89 8.90
N GLN A 109 -5.46 8.75 7.92
CA GLN A 109 -5.91 10.15 7.92
C GLN A 109 -7.44 10.29 7.93
N LEU A 110 -8.17 9.39 7.26
CA LEU A 110 -9.64 9.35 7.32
C LEU A 110 -10.17 8.94 8.70
N ARG A 111 -9.49 8.02 9.39
CA ARG A 111 -9.88 7.62 10.76
C ARG A 111 -9.64 8.76 11.75
N GLU A 112 -8.50 9.45 11.65
CA GLU A 112 -8.13 10.60 12.49
C GLU A 112 -8.99 11.84 12.22
N GLY A 113 -9.28 12.11 10.94
CA GLY A 113 -10.10 13.24 10.49
C GLY A 113 -11.53 13.23 11.04
N LYS A 114 -12.02 12.10 11.58
CA LYS A 114 -13.30 12.08 12.31
C LYS A 114 -13.32 12.99 13.52
N ALA A 115 -12.20 13.12 14.22
CA ALA A 115 -12.10 13.91 15.45
C ALA A 115 -11.88 15.40 15.16
N VAL A 116 -11.17 15.72 14.06
CA VAL A 116 -10.62 17.06 13.80
C VAL A 116 -11.22 17.72 12.54
N GLY A 117 -11.99 16.98 11.75
CA GLY A 117 -12.50 17.41 10.44
C GLY A 117 -11.61 16.98 9.27
N TYR A 118 -12.14 17.08 8.04
CA TYR A 118 -11.49 16.59 6.83
C TYR A 118 -10.88 17.69 5.94
N ASP A 119 -10.98 18.96 6.32
CA ASP A 119 -10.58 20.08 5.46
C ASP A 119 -9.07 20.10 5.16
N GLY A 120 -8.22 19.77 6.14
CA GLY A 120 -6.78 19.65 5.96
C GLY A 120 -6.42 18.54 4.98
N LEU A 121 -6.94 17.33 5.21
CA LEU A 121 -6.76 16.18 4.34
C LEU A 121 -7.23 16.46 2.90
N LEU A 122 -8.39 17.09 2.74
CA LEU A 122 -8.91 17.45 1.43
C LEU A 122 -8.00 18.46 0.74
N THR A 123 -7.49 19.45 1.46
CA THR A 123 -6.56 20.44 0.91
C THR A 123 -5.27 19.79 0.40
N ASP A 124 -4.68 18.88 1.18
CA ASP A 124 -3.47 18.16 0.82
C ASP A 124 -3.69 17.25 -0.40
N LEU A 125 -4.83 16.57 -0.46
CA LEU A 125 -5.25 15.75 -1.61
C LEU A 125 -5.33 16.59 -2.90
N LEU A 126 -6.00 17.74 -2.85
CA LEU A 126 -6.16 18.59 -4.03
C LEU A 126 -4.82 19.14 -4.55
N ALA A 127 -3.84 19.34 -3.67
CA ALA A 127 -2.50 19.79 -4.05
C ALA A 127 -1.70 18.68 -4.75
N ARG A 128 -1.78 17.44 -4.28
CA ARG A 128 -0.93 16.33 -4.76
C ARG A 128 -1.48 15.58 -5.98
N ILE A 129 -2.80 15.48 -6.12
CA ILE A 129 -3.48 14.76 -7.21
C ILE A 129 -2.97 15.12 -8.63
N PRO A 130 -2.75 16.41 -8.99
CA PRO A 130 -2.32 16.76 -10.34
C PRO A 130 -0.96 16.17 -10.71
N GLU A 131 -0.06 16.05 -9.75
CA GLU A 131 1.33 15.62 -9.91
C GLU A 131 1.50 14.09 -9.86
N GLN A 132 0.46 13.36 -9.46
CA GLN A 132 0.54 11.91 -9.33
C GLN A 132 0.79 11.20 -10.66
N ARG A 133 1.88 10.42 -10.68
CA ARG A 133 2.32 9.63 -11.84
C ARG A 133 1.62 8.26 -11.86
N SER A 134 1.58 7.58 -10.71
CA SER A 134 0.87 6.30 -10.56
C SER A 134 -0.63 6.47 -10.81
N SER A 135 -1.17 5.69 -11.74
CA SER A 135 -2.60 5.70 -12.05
C SER A 135 -3.43 5.19 -10.87
N LEU A 136 -2.93 4.20 -10.14
CA LEU A 136 -3.65 3.59 -9.03
C LEU A 136 -3.75 4.54 -7.83
N ILE A 137 -2.63 5.16 -7.44
CA ILE A 137 -2.58 6.17 -6.36
C ILE A 137 -3.43 7.40 -6.73
N TYR A 138 -3.30 7.90 -7.96
CA TYR A 138 -4.13 9.01 -8.45
C TYR A 138 -5.64 8.73 -8.28
N LEU A 139 -6.09 7.52 -8.64
CA LEU A 139 -7.51 7.16 -8.54
C LEU A 139 -7.96 7.00 -7.08
N THR A 140 -7.12 6.40 -6.23
CA THR A 140 -7.36 6.33 -4.78
C THR A 140 -7.58 7.71 -4.19
N GLU A 141 -6.68 8.66 -4.47
CA GLU A 141 -6.79 10.04 -3.96
C GLU A 141 -8.01 10.79 -4.51
N MET A 142 -8.31 10.63 -5.80
CA MET A 142 -9.50 11.20 -6.42
C MET A 142 -10.80 10.66 -5.81
N ILE A 143 -10.87 9.36 -5.54
CA ILE A 143 -12.00 8.72 -4.85
C ILE A 143 -12.16 9.35 -3.47
N THR A 144 -11.07 9.44 -2.69
CA THR A 144 -11.11 10.05 -1.35
C THR A 144 -11.57 11.50 -1.39
N ALA A 145 -10.99 12.33 -2.26
CA ALA A 145 -11.39 13.74 -2.39
C ALA A 145 -12.87 13.88 -2.74
N THR A 146 -13.38 13.01 -3.62
CA THR A 146 -14.81 13.00 -3.99
C THR A 146 -15.70 12.56 -2.83
N LEU A 147 -15.31 11.53 -2.08
CA LEU A 147 -16.03 11.08 -0.88
C LEU A 147 -16.10 12.18 0.19
N LEU A 148 -15.00 12.91 0.41
CA LEU A 148 -14.94 14.02 1.35
C LEU A 148 -15.80 15.21 0.88
N ALA A 149 -15.77 15.54 -0.41
CA ALA A 149 -16.62 16.57 -1.00
C ALA A 149 -18.12 16.23 -0.88
N LEU A 150 -18.48 14.95 -1.09
CA LEU A 150 -19.85 14.46 -0.82
C LEU A 150 -20.18 14.51 0.67
N GLY A 151 -19.20 14.20 1.52
CA GLY A 151 -19.29 14.30 2.98
C GLY A 151 -19.62 15.70 3.47
N ALA A 152 -19.06 16.71 2.83
CA ALA A 152 -19.26 18.12 3.17
C ALA A 152 -20.67 18.65 2.83
N LEU A 153 -21.42 17.97 1.96
CA LEU A 153 -22.82 18.32 1.60
C LEU A 153 -23.86 17.94 2.67
N ARG A 154 -23.42 17.80 3.92
CA ARG A 154 -24.23 17.34 5.05
C ARG A 154 -25.13 18.47 5.54
N ASP A 155 -26.30 18.60 4.90
CA ASP A 155 -27.38 19.47 5.37
C ASP A 155 -28.08 18.82 6.58
N SER A 156 -28.37 19.66 7.58
CA SER A 156 -28.99 19.33 8.88
C SER A 156 -30.47 18.93 8.81
N ALA A 157 -31.06 18.76 7.62
CA ALA A 157 -32.49 18.59 7.44
C ALA A 157 -32.94 17.28 6.76
N GLU A 158 -32.03 16.48 6.18
CA GLU A 158 -32.40 15.21 5.55
C GLU A 158 -31.69 14.03 6.21
N ALA A 159 -32.45 13.26 6.99
CA ALA A 159 -32.04 12.05 7.69
C ALA A 159 -31.70 10.85 6.77
N SER A 160 -31.26 11.09 5.53
CA SER A 160 -30.66 10.07 4.68
C SER A 160 -29.15 10.34 4.59
N GLY A 161 -28.43 9.79 5.56
CA GLY A 161 -26.98 9.98 5.73
C GLY A 161 -26.17 9.64 4.48
N LEU A 162 -24.89 10.03 4.48
CA LEU A 162 -23.94 9.85 3.37
C LEU A 162 -23.97 8.44 2.77
N ALA A 163 -24.14 7.40 3.59
CA ALA A 163 -24.27 6.01 3.16
C ALA A 163 -25.48 5.73 2.23
N GLY A 164 -26.58 6.46 2.35
CA GLY A 164 -27.74 6.36 1.47
C GLY A 164 -27.51 7.03 0.11
N ARG A 165 -26.81 8.17 0.11
CA ARG A 165 -26.43 8.89 -1.11
C ARG A 165 -25.37 8.13 -1.91
N LEU A 166 -24.35 7.60 -1.24
CA LEU A 166 -23.32 6.75 -1.86
C LEU A 166 -23.93 5.52 -2.54
N ARG A 167 -24.87 4.84 -1.86
CA ARG A 167 -25.59 3.70 -2.43
C ARG A 167 -26.43 4.07 -3.66
N ARG A 168 -27.07 5.24 -3.67
CA ARG A 168 -27.88 5.71 -4.81
C ARG A 168 -27.03 5.98 -6.07
N ILE A 169 -25.76 6.31 -5.88
CA ILE A 169 -24.80 6.60 -6.95
C ILE A 169 -24.02 5.33 -7.38
N GLY A 170 -24.31 4.18 -6.76
CA GLY A 170 -23.66 2.90 -7.07
C GLY A 170 -22.29 2.71 -6.41
N LEU A 171 -21.88 3.62 -5.53
CA LEU A 171 -20.69 3.46 -4.72
C LEU A 171 -20.94 2.47 -3.58
N PRO A 172 -19.95 1.60 -3.28
CA PRO A 172 -18.55 1.68 -3.70
C PRO A 172 -18.17 0.64 -4.78
N GLY A 173 -19.15 0.08 -5.51
CA GLY A 173 -18.90 -0.95 -6.53
C GLY A 173 -18.15 -0.43 -7.75
N GLU A 174 -17.57 -1.33 -8.55
CA GLU A 174 -16.78 -0.97 -9.74
C GLU A 174 -17.55 -0.12 -10.76
N ILE A 175 -18.84 -0.40 -10.91
CA ILE A 175 -19.76 0.37 -11.76
C ILE A 175 -19.97 1.79 -11.20
N GLY A 176 -20.00 1.95 -9.87
CA GLY A 176 -20.06 3.26 -9.23
C GLY A 176 -18.74 4.02 -9.36
N LEU A 177 -17.61 3.32 -9.32
CA LEU A 177 -16.28 3.91 -9.52
C LEU A 177 -16.05 4.39 -10.95
N SER A 178 -16.50 3.65 -11.97
CA SER A 178 -16.44 4.14 -13.35
C SER A 178 -17.35 5.37 -13.55
N ALA A 179 -18.47 5.44 -12.82
CA ALA A 179 -19.40 6.56 -12.82
C ALA A 179 -18.93 7.78 -12.00
N LEU A 180 -17.89 7.67 -11.16
CA LEU A 180 -17.39 8.77 -10.31
C LEU A 180 -17.00 10.02 -11.09
N GLY A 181 -16.48 9.88 -12.31
CA GLY A 181 -16.22 11.04 -13.17
C GLY A 181 -17.46 11.89 -13.40
N GLY A 182 -18.65 11.28 -13.50
CA GLY A 182 -19.93 11.97 -13.60
C GLY A 182 -20.42 12.56 -12.27
N VAL A 183 -20.04 11.96 -11.14
CA VAL A 183 -20.33 12.50 -9.79
C VAL A 183 -19.56 13.78 -9.54
N SER A 184 -18.29 13.84 -9.97
CA SER A 184 -17.50 15.08 -9.95
C SER A 184 -18.17 16.21 -10.74
N VAL A 185 -18.75 15.89 -11.91
CA VAL A 185 -19.54 16.84 -12.72
C VAL A 185 -20.80 17.29 -11.98
N ALA A 186 -21.55 16.36 -11.39
CA ALA A 186 -22.75 16.68 -10.62
C ALA A 186 -22.43 17.57 -9.41
N LEU A 187 -21.34 17.30 -8.69
CA LEU A 187 -20.92 18.06 -7.53
C LEU A 187 -20.59 19.51 -7.85
N SER A 188 -20.10 19.82 -9.04
CA SER A 188 -19.84 21.22 -9.38
C SER A 188 -21.05 22.03 -9.73
N MET A 189 -22.14 21.36 -10.11
CA MET A 189 -23.42 22.01 -10.34
C MET A 189 -24.11 22.32 -9.00
N MET A 190 -23.66 21.71 -7.90
CA MET A 190 -24.18 21.98 -6.57
C MET A 190 -23.46 23.18 -5.93
N GLU A 191 -24.18 24.28 -5.72
CA GLU A 191 -23.66 25.52 -5.11
C GLU A 191 -23.14 25.34 -3.67
N ARG A 192 -23.52 24.24 -3.01
CA ARG A 192 -23.18 23.92 -1.62
C ARG A 192 -21.82 23.26 -1.44
N VAL A 193 -21.22 22.72 -2.52
CA VAL A 193 -19.83 22.29 -2.48
C VAL A 193 -18.95 23.53 -2.66
N ASN A 194 -17.84 23.61 -1.93
CA ASN A 194 -16.86 24.68 -2.13
C ASN A 194 -16.50 24.78 -3.63
N ARG A 195 -16.79 25.92 -4.25
CA ARG A 195 -16.62 26.17 -5.69
C ARG A 195 -15.21 25.80 -6.19
N ARG A 196 -14.19 25.96 -5.34
CA ARG A 196 -12.81 25.56 -5.64
C ARG A 196 -12.67 24.04 -5.81
N VAL A 197 -13.25 23.26 -4.90
CA VAL A 197 -13.25 21.79 -4.93
C VAL A 197 -14.01 21.29 -6.15
N SER A 198 -15.21 21.84 -6.37
CA SER A 198 -16.04 21.58 -7.54
C SER A 198 -15.31 21.79 -8.88
N THR A 199 -14.66 22.94 -9.03
CA THR A 199 -13.90 23.28 -10.25
C THR A 199 -12.72 22.35 -10.45
N PHE A 200 -12.01 22.01 -9.37
CA PHE A 200 -10.90 21.06 -9.41
C PHE A 200 -11.35 19.67 -9.86
N LEU A 201 -12.41 19.13 -9.25
CA LEU A 201 -12.91 17.79 -9.57
C LEU A 201 -13.38 17.70 -11.03
N LEU A 202 -13.96 18.75 -11.62
CA LEU A 202 -14.25 18.77 -13.06
C LEU A 202 -13.01 18.71 -13.90
N ALA A 203 -12.00 19.54 -13.59
CA ALA A 203 -10.77 19.58 -14.36
C ALA A 203 -10.07 18.21 -14.39
N GLN A 204 -10.21 17.42 -13.32
CA GLN A 204 -9.64 16.08 -13.22
C GLN A 204 -10.54 14.95 -13.75
N SER A 205 -11.81 15.22 -14.08
CA SER A 205 -12.80 14.19 -14.47
C SER A 205 -12.41 13.42 -15.75
N GLY A 206 -11.87 14.11 -16.75
CA GLY A 206 -11.38 13.48 -17.98
C GLY A 206 -10.18 12.55 -17.71
N LYS A 207 -9.18 13.04 -16.97
CA LYS A 207 -7.99 12.26 -16.56
C LYS A 207 -8.38 11.06 -15.71
N TYR A 208 -9.38 11.20 -14.83
CA TYR A 208 -9.96 10.11 -14.07
C TYR A 208 -10.53 9.02 -14.97
N HIS A 209 -11.39 9.38 -15.93
CA HIS A 209 -11.99 8.41 -16.84
C HIS A 209 -10.95 7.65 -17.67
N THR A 210 -9.94 8.34 -18.19
CA THR A 210 -8.84 7.72 -18.95
C THR A 210 -8.02 6.76 -18.09
N LYS A 211 -7.59 7.17 -16.89
CA LYS A 211 -6.80 6.30 -16.01
C LYS A 211 -7.60 5.11 -15.51
N PHE A 212 -8.91 5.28 -15.25
CA PHE A 212 -9.78 4.20 -14.80
C PHE A 212 -10.02 3.15 -15.89
N SER A 213 -10.23 3.56 -17.14
CA SER A 213 -10.47 2.63 -18.25
C SER A 213 -9.23 1.80 -18.61
N GLN A 214 -8.03 2.32 -18.36
CA GLN A 214 -6.75 1.65 -18.61
C GLN A 214 -6.32 0.69 -17.48
N LEU A 215 -6.99 0.72 -16.33
CA LEU A 215 -6.68 -0.20 -15.23
C LEU A 215 -7.09 -1.63 -15.56
N GLY A 216 -6.22 -2.57 -15.19
CA GLY A 216 -6.52 -4.00 -15.17
C GLY A 216 -7.55 -4.37 -14.11
N GLU A 217 -8.16 -5.54 -14.26
CA GLU A 217 -9.25 -6.04 -13.42
C GLU A 217 -8.88 -6.13 -11.94
N GLU A 218 -7.67 -6.64 -11.63
CA GLU A 218 -7.21 -6.77 -10.24
C GLU A 218 -7.10 -5.41 -9.53
N ASN A 219 -6.56 -4.40 -10.20
CA ASN A 219 -6.44 -3.07 -9.60
C ASN A 219 -7.79 -2.34 -9.50
N ARG A 220 -8.76 -2.65 -10.37
CA ARG A 220 -10.15 -2.19 -10.20
C ARG A 220 -10.81 -2.81 -8.97
N ARG A 221 -10.58 -4.11 -8.73
CA ARG A 221 -11.05 -4.81 -7.53
C ARG A 221 -10.45 -4.19 -6.26
N ARG A 222 -9.13 -3.96 -6.25
CA ARG A 222 -8.42 -3.28 -5.15
C ARG A 222 -8.96 -1.88 -4.88
N LEU A 223 -9.19 -1.06 -5.91
CA LEU A 223 -9.82 0.26 -5.76
C LEU A 223 -11.25 0.18 -5.22
N SER A 224 -12.02 -0.82 -5.65
CA SER A 224 -13.39 -1.08 -5.18
C SER A 224 -13.41 -1.43 -3.69
N GLU A 225 -12.51 -2.30 -3.24
CA GLU A 225 -12.32 -2.65 -1.82
C GLU A 225 -11.93 -1.42 -1.00
N PHE A 226 -10.93 -0.65 -1.45
CA PHE A 226 -10.54 0.61 -0.82
C PHE A 226 -11.71 1.59 -0.71
N ALA A 227 -12.45 1.82 -1.80
CA ALA A 227 -13.56 2.75 -1.82
C ALA A 227 -14.66 2.35 -0.83
N ARG A 228 -14.91 1.05 -0.64
CA ARG A 228 -15.85 0.55 0.39
C ARG A 228 -15.38 0.89 1.79
N GLU A 229 -14.11 0.66 2.07
CA GLU A 229 -13.53 0.93 3.37
C GLU A 229 -13.56 2.44 3.68
N ALA A 230 -13.05 3.27 2.76
CA ALA A 230 -13.05 4.72 2.90
C ALA A 230 -14.47 5.29 3.06
N ALA A 231 -15.43 4.83 2.25
CA ALA A 231 -16.83 5.23 2.36
C ALA A 231 -17.42 4.86 3.73
N LYS A 232 -17.12 3.67 4.25
CA LYS A 232 -17.56 3.24 5.60
C LYS A 232 -16.98 4.15 6.68
N ILE A 233 -15.70 4.49 6.59
CA ILE A 233 -15.05 5.39 7.55
C ILE A 233 -15.73 6.77 7.52
N VAL A 234 -15.89 7.38 6.34
CA VAL A 234 -16.46 8.74 6.20
C VAL A 234 -17.95 8.80 6.56
N SER A 235 -18.69 7.70 6.39
CA SER A 235 -20.14 7.66 6.66
C SER A 235 -20.52 7.18 8.06
N SER A 236 -19.58 6.63 8.85
CA SER A 236 -19.79 6.24 10.25
C SER A 236 -19.49 7.40 11.18
#